data_AF-A0A198AKJ4-F1
#
_entry.id   AF-A0A198AKJ4-F1
#
_cell.length_a   1.000
_cell.length_b   1.000
_cell.length_c   1.000
_cell.angle_alpha   90.00
_cell.angle_beta   90.00
_cell.angle_gamma   90.00
#
_symmetry.space_group_name_H-M   'P 1'
#
loop_
_entity.id
_entity.type
_entity.pdbx_description
1 polymer ?
#
loop_
_entity_poly.entity_id
_entity_poly.type
_entity_poly.pdbx_seq_one_letter_code
_entity_poly.pdbx_strand_id
1 'polypeptide(L)'
;MACFFILLSACGSSATTVDMSDMSGMSGMTMASSVAHQHTSDAIAHFAVDSPHNLPKEISNITILVQNKWNRPIEKFDVMHEKLMHLIVVSKDLSYFEHVHPTYAGAGRFDVQTSFPAGGYYQLIADFTPTGSGESVQSHWVTIDGKAPKNVKLLPDKRLTKQVGDKEVTLAFDHLMAGMELDMVFSFTQGAAKTPVTNLQPYLGSVGHVVAISEDGNDFVHVHPTDSEATSGPTAAFKIVFPKKGIYKIWGQFQQNNEEFIVPYVIHVNL
;
A
#
# COMPACT_ATOMS: atom_id res chain seq x y z
N MET A 1 -28.58 7.14 -70.99
CA MET A 1 -28.49 6.30 -72.20
C MET A 1 -27.02 5.97 -72.39
N ALA A 2 -26.50 4.76 -72.23
CA ALA A 2 -26.97 3.53 -71.59
C ALA A 2 -25.71 2.84 -71.04
N CYS A 3 -25.83 2.21 -69.88
CA CYS A 3 -24.80 1.40 -69.24
C CYS A 3 -24.94 -0.03 -69.79
N PHE A 4 -23.84 -0.75 -70.09
CA PHE A 4 -23.83 -2.22 -70.11
C PHE A 4 -22.43 -2.81 -69.88
N PHE A 5 -22.27 -3.45 -68.72
CA PHE A 5 -21.62 -4.72 -68.36
C PHE A 5 -20.54 -5.35 -69.25
N ILE A 6 -19.51 -5.94 -68.60
CA ILE A 6 -19.35 -7.40 -68.40
C ILE A 6 -18.25 -7.68 -67.34
N LEU A 7 -18.57 -8.60 -66.42
CA LEU A 7 -17.72 -9.28 -65.42
C LEU A 7 -17.36 -10.69 -65.93
N LEU A 8 -16.17 -11.20 -65.62
CA LEU A 8 -15.73 -12.62 -65.47
C LEU A 8 -14.17 -12.63 -65.51
N SER A 9 -13.38 -13.54 -64.96
CA SER A 9 -13.39 -14.47 -63.82
C SER A 9 -11.99 -15.10 -63.76
N ALA A 10 -11.48 -15.29 -62.54
CA ALA A 10 -10.56 -16.30 -61.99
C ALA A 10 -9.52 -17.07 -62.85
N CYS A 11 -8.29 -17.15 -62.28
CA CYS A 11 -7.38 -18.31 -62.08
C CYS A 11 -5.96 -17.73 -61.86
N GLY A 12 -5.10 -18.11 -60.92
CA GLY A 12 -4.90 -19.37 -60.20
C GLY A 12 -3.41 -19.71 -60.29
N SER A 13 -2.70 -19.57 -59.16
CA SER A 13 -1.46 -20.25 -58.74
C SER A 13 -0.15 -20.14 -59.58
N SER A 14 0.90 -19.63 -58.92
CA SER A 14 2.27 -20.16 -59.02
C SER A 14 2.85 -20.27 -57.62
N ALA A 15 3.30 -21.47 -57.29
CA ALA A 15 3.95 -21.84 -56.05
C ALA A 15 5.46 -21.65 -56.15
N THR A 16 6.07 -21.12 -55.10
CA THR A 16 7.44 -21.47 -54.69
C THR A 16 7.35 -22.10 -53.30
N THR A 17 7.82 -23.33 -53.25
CA THR A 17 7.93 -24.19 -52.07
C THR A 17 8.89 -23.57 -51.06
N VAL A 18 8.45 -23.44 -49.80
CA VAL A 18 9.37 -23.36 -48.66
C VAL A 18 9.23 -24.67 -47.89
N ASP A 19 10.38 -25.31 -47.75
CA ASP A 19 10.65 -26.57 -47.09
C ASP A 19 10.23 -26.54 -45.61
N MET A 20 9.57 -27.61 -45.16
CA MET A 20 9.16 -27.81 -43.77
C MET A 20 10.24 -28.60 -43.03
N SER A 21 11.29 -27.91 -42.59
CA SER A 21 12.23 -28.48 -41.64
C SER A 21 12.87 -27.41 -40.76
N ASP A 22 12.06 -26.66 -40.00
CA ASP A 22 12.55 -26.03 -38.78
C ASP A 22 11.40 -25.73 -37.81
N MET A 23 11.05 -26.72 -36.98
CA MET A 23 10.15 -26.56 -35.84
C MET A 23 10.94 -26.77 -34.55
N SER A 24 11.72 -25.77 -34.16
CA SER A 24 12.15 -25.60 -32.76
C SER A 24 12.78 -24.24 -32.57
N GLY A 25 11.99 -23.22 -32.21
CA GLY A 25 12.60 -21.90 -32.03
C GLY A 25 11.72 -20.75 -31.59
N MET A 26 10.65 -20.96 -30.81
CA MET A 26 10.03 -19.86 -30.04
C MET A 26 9.47 -20.39 -28.72
N SER A 27 10.38 -20.81 -27.84
CA SER A 27 10.13 -20.89 -26.40
C SER A 27 10.89 -19.74 -25.75
N GLY A 28 10.21 -18.88 -24.99
CA GLY A 28 10.87 -17.86 -24.18
C GLY A 28 10.33 -16.43 -24.33
N MET A 29 9.02 -16.24 -24.31
CA MET A 29 8.49 -15.04 -23.66
C MET A 29 7.99 -15.48 -22.29
N THR A 30 8.90 -15.45 -21.31
CA THR A 30 8.53 -15.49 -19.90
C THR A 30 7.65 -14.28 -19.63
N MET A 31 6.34 -14.54 -19.52
CA MET A 31 5.45 -13.66 -18.80
C MET A 31 6.06 -13.50 -17.41
N ALA A 32 6.61 -12.33 -17.12
CA ALA A 32 6.90 -11.94 -15.75
C ALA A 32 5.53 -11.87 -15.07
N SER A 33 5.15 -12.97 -14.43
CA SER A 33 4.05 -13.01 -13.50
C SER A 33 4.33 -11.94 -12.46
N SER A 34 3.51 -10.88 -12.46
CA SER A 34 3.40 -9.97 -11.33
C SER A 34 3.10 -10.85 -10.12
N VAL A 35 4.10 -10.97 -9.24
CA VAL A 35 3.98 -11.76 -8.03
C VAL A 35 3.01 -11.00 -7.13
N ALA A 36 1.74 -11.37 -7.17
CA ALA A 36 0.93 -11.28 -5.97
C ALA A 36 1.72 -12.05 -4.90
N HIS A 37 2.27 -11.35 -3.91
CA HIS A 37 3.14 -11.93 -2.88
C HIS A 37 2.48 -13.18 -2.28
N GLN A 38 2.95 -14.36 -2.69
CA GLN A 38 2.62 -15.60 -1.99
C GLN A 38 3.39 -15.56 -0.66
N HIS A 39 2.65 -15.39 0.43
CA HIS A 39 3.14 -15.48 1.80
C HIS A 39 3.70 -16.90 2.07
N THR A 40 4.97 -17.16 1.75
CA THR A 40 5.65 -18.42 2.10
C THR A 40 6.35 -18.35 3.46
N SER A 41 6.03 -17.35 4.26
CA SER A 41 6.57 -17.21 5.61
C SER A 41 5.80 -18.14 6.56
N ASP A 42 6.50 -19.09 7.19
CA ASP A 42 5.98 -19.89 8.31
C ASP A 42 5.83 -19.04 9.61
N ALA A 43 6.03 -17.73 9.53
CA ALA A 43 5.93 -16.82 10.66
C ALA A 43 4.47 -16.59 11.08
N ILE A 44 4.25 -16.54 12.38
CA ILE A 44 2.98 -16.28 13.04
C ILE A 44 3.21 -15.17 14.06
N ALA A 45 2.45 -14.08 13.93
CA ALA A 45 2.49 -12.95 14.85
C ALA A 45 1.38 -13.08 15.89
N HIS A 46 1.76 -13.12 17.17
CA HIS A 46 0.84 -13.13 18.30
C HIS A 46 0.80 -11.74 18.92
N PHE A 47 -0.38 -11.14 18.92
CA PHE A 47 -0.61 -9.79 19.42
C PHE A 47 -1.14 -9.85 20.85
N ALA A 48 -0.61 -8.99 21.72
CA ALA A 48 -1.15 -8.71 23.03
C ALA A 48 -1.25 -7.19 23.18
N VAL A 49 -2.41 -6.71 23.62
CA VAL A 49 -2.63 -5.31 23.96
C VAL A 49 -2.90 -5.27 25.46
N ASP A 50 -2.02 -4.61 26.19
CA ASP A 50 -2.13 -4.42 27.63
C ASP A 50 -2.32 -2.94 27.93
N SER A 51 -3.44 -2.63 28.57
CA SER A 51 -3.79 -1.31 29.09
C SER A 51 -4.53 -1.53 30.40
N PRO A 52 -4.23 -0.74 31.46
CA PRO A 52 -4.82 -0.96 32.79
C PRO A 52 -6.34 -1.10 32.77
N HIS A 53 -7.00 -0.31 31.92
CA HIS A 53 -8.46 -0.29 31.78
C HIS A 53 -8.93 -0.44 30.34
N ASN A 54 -7.99 -0.55 29.38
CA ASN A 54 -8.30 -0.62 27.96
C ASN A 54 -9.21 0.53 27.50
N LEU A 55 -8.99 1.71 28.07
CA LEU A 55 -9.78 2.91 27.82
C LEU A 55 -9.12 3.82 26.78
N PRO A 56 -9.90 4.69 26.12
CA PRO A 56 -9.36 5.63 25.16
C PRO A 56 -8.43 6.64 25.83
N LYS A 57 -7.41 7.08 25.09
CA LYS A 57 -6.41 8.08 25.48
C LYS A 57 -5.51 7.65 26.64
N GLU A 58 -5.64 6.42 27.12
CA GLU A 58 -4.63 5.79 27.97
C GLU A 58 -3.53 5.19 27.10
N ILE A 59 -2.30 5.22 27.63
CA ILE A 59 -1.19 4.53 27.00
C ILE A 59 -1.47 3.03 27.06
N SER A 60 -1.41 2.39 25.90
CA SER A 60 -1.54 0.96 25.70
C SER A 60 -0.19 0.41 25.26
N ASN A 61 0.28 -0.65 25.93
CA ASN A 61 1.44 -1.41 25.50
C ASN A 61 0.97 -2.48 24.52
N ILE A 62 1.50 -2.47 23.30
CA ILE A 62 1.29 -3.54 22.34
C ILE A 62 2.57 -4.36 22.28
N THR A 63 2.43 -5.67 22.53
CA THR A 63 3.50 -6.65 22.36
C THR A 63 3.12 -7.58 21.20
N ILE A 64 4.08 -7.78 20.29
CA ILE A 64 3.96 -8.69 19.16
C ILE A 64 5.06 -9.74 19.28
N LEU A 65 4.68 -11.01 19.41
CA LEU A 65 5.61 -12.13 19.43
C LEU A 65 5.55 -12.87 18.10
N VAL A 66 6.65 -12.89 17.37
CA VAL A 66 6.77 -13.58 16.08
C VAL A 66 7.43 -14.93 16.29
N GLN A 67 6.70 -15.99 15.95
CA GLN A 67 7.16 -17.38 16.04
C GLN A 67 7.03 -18.08 14.70
N ASN A 68 7.75 -19.17 14.51
CA ASN A 68 7.45 -20.09 13.43
C ASN A 68 6.31 -21.05 13.81
N LYS A 69 5.85 -21.86 12.85
CA LYS A 69 4.83 -22.90 13.05
C LYS A 69 5.12 -23.95 14.14
N TRP A 70 6.33 -23.98 14.70
CA TRP A 70 6.72 -24.86 15.81
C TRP A 70 6.81 -24.10 17.15
N ASN A 71 6.21 -22.91 17.24
CA ASN A 71 6.20 -22.02 18.40
C ASN A 71 7.60 -21.62 18.87
N ARG A 72 8.60 -21.61 17.97
CA ARG A 72 9.93 -21.09 18.27
C ARG A 72 10.03 -19.63 17.82
N PRO A 73 10.61 -18.74 18.65
CA PRO A 73 10.83 -17.37 18.25
C PRO A 73 11.64 -17.24 16.96
N ILE A 74 11.21 -16.34 16.09
CA ILE A 74 12.02 -15.88 14.95
C ILE A 74 12.85 -14.70 15.44
N GLU A 75 14.17 -14.75 15.30
CA GLU A 75 15.04 -13.74 15.91
C GLU A 75 15.73 -12.79 14.93
N LYS A 76 15.62 -13.07 13.62
CA LYS A 76 16.27 -12.29 12.57
C LYS A 76 15.23 -11.75 11.61
N PHE A 77 15.29 -10.44 11.41
CA PHE A 77 14.39 -9.68 10.57
C PHE A 77 15.22 -8.75 9.71
N ASP A 78 14.80 -8.58 8.47
CA ASP A 78 15.42 -7.63 7.55
C ASP A 78 14.86 -6.23 7.81
N VAL A 79 15.70 -5.21 7.64
CA VAL A 79 15.28 -3.81 7.78
C VAL A 79 14.52 -3.41 6.52
N MET A 80 13.27 -3.00 6.70
CA MET A 80 12.45 -2.34 5.70
C MET A 80 12.24 -0.90 6.14
N HIS A 81 12.67 0.05 5.32
CA HIS A 81 12.50 1.49 5.58
C HIS A 81 12.99 1.92 6.98
N GLU A 82 14.24 1.58 7.28
CA GLU A 82 14.92 1.87 8.55
C GLU A 82 14.32 1.17 9.79
N LYS A 83 13.26 0.36 9.65
CA LYS A 83 12.58 -0.33 10.73
C LYS A 83 12.53 -1.84 10.49
N LEU A 84 12.39 -2.60 11.56
CA LEU A 84 12.23 -4.06 11.50
C LEU A 84 10.76 -4.49 11.41
N MET A 85 9.85 -3.59 11.79
CA MET A 85 8.42 -3.81 11.78
C MET A 85 7.70 -2.48 11.64
N HIS A 86 6.71 -2.45 10.77
CA HIS A 86 5.69 -1.41 10.70
C HIS A 86 4.41 -1.93 11.34
N LEU A 87 3.79 -1.13 12.20
CA LEU A 87 2.49 -1.42 12.78
C LEU A 87 1.51 -0.32 12.41
N ILE A 88 0.50 -0.70 11.64
CA ILE A 88 -0.60 0.18 11.28
C ILE A 88 -1.76 -0.07 12.24
N VAL A 89 -2.28 1.00 12.82
CA VAL A 89 -3.45 0.98 13.70
C VAL A 89 -4.56 1.76 13.01
N VAL A 90 -5.67 1.10 12.69
CA VAL A 90 -6.83 1.75 12.06
C VAL A 90 -8.12 1.44 12.81
N SER A 91 -9.03 2.41 12.88
CA SER A 91 -10.39 2.13 13.34
C SER A 91 -11.14 1.27 12.30
N LYS A 92 -12.17 0.53 12.73
CA LYS A 92 -13.00 -0.30 11.85
C LYS A 92 -13.60 0.46 10.66
N ASP A 93 -13.88 1.74 10.81
CA ASP A 93 -14.41 2.61 9.75
C ASP A 93 -13.32 3.40 9.00
N LEU A 94 -12.04 3.08 9.24
CA LEU A 94 -10.86 3.72 8.61
C LEU A 94 -10.83 5.25 8.77
N SER A 95 -11.51 5.78 9.79
CA SER A 95 -11.50 7.21 10.13
C SER A 95 -10.30 7.60 10.99
N TYR A 96 -9.73 6.65 11.73
CA TYR A 96 -8.48 6.77 12.45
C TYR A 96 -7.39 5.93 11.77
N PHE A 97 -6.17 6.48 11.77
CA PHE A 97 -4.95 5.87 11.26
C PHE A 97 -3.78 6.32 12.11
N GLU A 98 -2.91 5.39 12.44
CA GLU A 98 -1.61 5.64 13.03
C GLU A 98 -0.61 4.64 12.46
N HIS A 99 0.61 5.12 12.21
CA HIS A 99 1.73 4.32 11.72
C HIS A 99 2.86 4.40 12.75
N VAL A 100 3.06 3.32 13.49
CA VAL A 100 4.08 3.23 14.55
C VAL A 100 5.05 2.10 14.27
N HIS A 101 6.22 2.15 14.92
CA HIS A 101 7.33 1.24 14.65
C HIS A 101 7.72 0.52 15.94
N PRO A 102 7.27 -0.73 16.13
CA PRO A 102 7.65 -1.53 17.28
C PRO A 102 9.16 -1.72 17.40
N THR A 103 9.67 -1.58 18.62
CA THR A 103 11.08 -1.80 18.93
C THR A 103 11.32 -3.27 19.21
N TYR A 104 12.35 -3.85 18.60
CA TYR A 104 12.70 -5.24 18.82
C TYR A 104 13.30 -5.43 20.23
N ALA A 105 12.64 -6.26 21.03
CA ALA A 105 13.02 -6.57 22.41
C ALA A 105 13.83 -7.88 22.52
N GLY A 106 14.16 -8.53 21.40
CA GLY A 106 14.84 -9.82 21.36
C GLY A 106 13.86 -11.00 21.41
N ALA A 107 14.36 -12.20 21.12
CA ALA A 107 13.57 -13.45 21.16
C ALA A 107 12.22 -13.34 20.40
N GLY A 108 12.24 -12.74 19.22
CA GLY A 108 11.04 -12.56 18.37
C GLY A 108 9.99 -11.59 18.90
N ARG A 109 10.27 -10.87 19.99
CA ARG A 109 9.36 -9.92 20.60
C ARG A 109 9.59 -8.51 20.09
N PHE A 110 8.49 -7.82 19.81
CA PHE A 110 8.45 -6.40 19.52
C PHE A 110 7.49 -5.70 20.47
N ASP A 111 7.87 -4.50 20.93
CA ASP A 111 7.07 -3.69 21.83
C ASP A 111 6.85 -2.28 21.28
N VAL A 112 5.65 -1.74 21.45
CA VAL A 112 5.32 -0.34 21.13
C VAL A 112 4.30 0.21 22.11
N GLN A 113 4.36 1.52 22.34
CA GLN A 113 3.34 2.26 23.08
C GLN A 113 2.54 3.13 22.12
N THR A 114 1.22 3.09 22.25
CA THR A 114 0.28 3.97 21.53
C THR A 114 -0.89 4.31 22.46
N SER A 115 -1.82 5.15 22.00
CA SER A 115 -3.11 5.39 22.65
C SER A 115 -4.20 5.43 21.59
N PHE A 116 -5.36 4.86 21.91
CA PHE A 116 -6.52 4.87 21.01
C PHE A 116 -7.38 6.12 21.28
N PRO A 117 -7.85 6.84 20.25
CA PRO A 117 -8.52 8.13 20.45
C PRO A 117 -9.93 8.00 21.06
N ALA A 118 -10.61 6.87 20.83
CA ALA A 118 -11.98 6.59 21.26
C ALA A 118 -12.20 5.07 21.47
N GLY A 119 -13.32 4.70 22.08
CA GLY A 119 -13.70 3.29 22.19
C GLY A 119 -14.07 2.70 20.82
N GLY A 120 -14.18 1.38 20.73
CA GLY A 120 -14.58 0.68 19.50
C GLY A 120 -13.55 -0.33 19.01
N TYR A 121 -13.71 -0.76 17.77
CA TYR A 121 -12.89 -1.79 17.14
C TYR A 121 -11.74 -1.17 16.34
N TYR A 122 -10.53 -1.66 16.57
CA TYR A 122 -9.34 -1.28 15.82
C TYR A 122 -8.67 -2.52 15.25
N GLN A 123 -8.17 -2.40 14.03
CA GLN A 123 -7.32 -3.40 13.42
C GLN A 123 -5.87 -2.97 13.59
N LEU A 124 -5.06 -3.88 14.12
CA LEU A 124 -3.61 -3.80 14.15
C LEU A 124 -3.09 -4.61 12.97
N ILE A 125 -2.21 -4.03 12.14
CA ILE A 125 -1.64 -4.70 10.98
C ILE A 125 -0.13 -4.59 11.10
N ALA A 126 0.53 -5.73 11.37
CA ALA A 126 1.98 -5.83 11.44
C ALA A 126 2.53 -6.25 10.08
N ASP A 127 3.49 -5.48 9.58
CA ASP A 127 4.25 -5.71 8.36
C ASP A 127 5.73 -5.87 8.74
N PHE A 128 6.31 -7.02 8.41
CA PHE A 128 7.68 -7.39 8.77
C PHE A 128 8.24 -8.46 7.82
N THR A 129 9.57 -8.53 7.73
CA THR A 129 10.27 -9.52 6.89
C THR A 129 11.24 -10.35 7.72
N PRO A 130 10.92 -11.62 8.06
CA PRO A 130 11.89 -12.54 8.61
C PRO A 130 13.06 -12.77 7.63
N THR A 131 14.29 -12.73 8.11
CA THR A 131 15.47 -12.88 7.24
C THR A 131 15.42 -14.20 6.46
N GLY A 132 15.58 -14.11 5.13
CA GLY A 132 15.53 -15.26 4.24
C GLY A 132 14.12 -15.75 3.90
N SER A 133 13.09 -15.00 4.29
CA SER A 133 11.69 -15.20 3.90
C SER A 133 11.18 -13.97 3.12
N GLY A 134 9.97 -14.07 2.55
CA GLY A 134 9.29 -12.90 1.99
C GLY A 134 8.61 -12.06 3.06
N GLU A 135 8.17 -10.87 2.65
CA GLU A 135 7.34 -9.97 3.44
C GLU A 135 6.11 -10.69 4.03
N SER A 136 5.80 -10.38 5.28
CA SER A 136 4.72 -10.97 6.05
C SER A 136 3.83 -9.89 6.62
N VAL A 137 2.56 -9.92 6.23
CA VAL A 137 1.52 -9.03 6.76
C VAL A 137 0.54 -9.86 7.59
N GLN A 138 0.37 -9.50 8.86
CA GLN A 138 -0.57 -10.18 9.76
C GLN A 138 -1.39 -9.16 10.53
N SER A 139 -2.66 -9.44 10.75
CA SER A 139 -3.57 -8.52 11.43
C SER A 139 -4.27 -9.12 12.64
N HIS A 140 -4.65 -8.25 13.57
CA HIS A 140 -5.37 -8.60 14.77
C HIS A 140 -6.38 -7.51 15.13
N TRP A 141 -7.58 -7.91 15.52
CA TRP A 141 -8.61 -6.98 15.98
C TRP A 141 -8.55 -6.82 17.49
N VAL A 142 -8.50 -5.58 17.95
CA VAL A 142 -8.64 -5.22 19.36
C VAL A 142 -9.92 -4.40 19.57
N THR A 143 -10.55 -4.60 20.72
CA THR A 143 -11.68 -3.78 21.17
C THR A 143 -11.19 -2.87 22.29
N ILE A 144 -11.43 -1.57 22.16
CA ILE A 144 -11.14 -0.57 23.17
C ILE A 144 -12.47 -0.20 23.84
N ASP A 145 -12.49 -0.20 25.16
CA ASP A 145 -13.70 0.07 25.92
C ASP A 145 -14.10 1.55 25.82
N GLY A 146 -15.35 1.84 26.19
CA GLY A 146 -15.90 3.19 26.16
C GLY A 146 -16.69 3.53 24.90
N LYS A 147 -17.00 4.82 24.74
CA LYS A 147 -17.93 5.28 23.70
C LYS A 147 -17.27 5.26 22.33
N ALA A 148 -17.79 4.41 21.44
CA ALA A 148 -17.41 4.43 20.04
C ALA A 148 -17.95 5.67 19.30
N PRO A 149 -17.17 6.27 18.38
CA PRO A 149 -17.67 7.28 17.46
C PRO A 149 -18.81 6.72 16.59
N LYS A 150 -19.60 7.62 16.00
CA LYS A 150 -20.54 7.20 14.96
C LYS A 150 -19.75 6.76 13.74
N ASN A 151 -20.02 5.56 13.24
CA ASN A 151 -19.42 5.04 12.02
C ASN A 151 -19.64 6.02 10.86
N VAL A 152 -18.56 6.37 10.18
CA VAL A 152 -18.58 7.16 8.95
C VAL A 152 -18.41 6.24 7.75
N LYS A 153 -19.42 6.21 6.86
CA LYS A 153 -19.31 5.48 5.60
C LYS A 153 -18.18 6.06 4.74
N LEU A 154 -17.31 5.20 4.22
CA LEU A 154 -16.32 5.60 3.22
C LEU A 154 -17.02 5.90 1.89
N LEU A 155 -16.77 7.10 1.37
CA LEU A 155 -17.25 7.53 0.06
C LEU A 155 -16.05 8.02 -0.74
N PRO A 156 -15.89 7.59 -2.00
CA PRO A 156 -14.83 8.09 -2.87
C PRO A 156 -14.85 9.61 -2.96
N ASP A 157 -13.65 10.20 -2.88
CA ASP A 157 -13.47 11.63 -2.98
C ASP A 157 -13.88 12.12 -4.37
N LYS A 158 -14.63 13.22 -4.42
CA LYS A 158 -14.99 13.89 -5.68
C LYS A 158 -13.80 14.61 -6.32
N ARG A 159 -12.77 14.95 -5.52
CA ARG A 159 -11.54 15.59 -5.95
C ARG A 159 -10.38 15.01 -5.15
N LEU A 160 -9.28 14.73 -5.83
CA LEU A 160 -8.05 14.23 -5.21
C LEU A 160 -7.07 15.35 -4.88
N THR A 161 -7.56 16.58 -4.70
CA THR A 161 -6.79 17.72 -4.18
C THR A 161 -7.29 18.04 -2.79
N LYS A 162 -6.38 18.04 -1.80
CA LYS A 162 -6.71 18.25 -0.38
C LYS A 162 -5.81 19.31 0.24
N GLN A 163 -6.38 20.04 1.19
CA GLN A 163 -5.65 21.01 2.00
C GLN A 163 -5.25 20.35 3.32
N VAL A 164 -3.96 20.43 3.69
CA VAL A 164 -3.44 20.04 5.00
C VAL A 164 -2.57 21.18 5.52
N GLY A 165 -3.11 21.92 6.49
CA GLY A 165 -2.52 23.20 6.91
C GLY A 165 -2.45 24.19 5.73
N ASP A 166 -1.27 24.72 5.46
CA ASP A 166 -0.99 25.64 4.35
C ASP A 166 -0.67 24.95 3.03
N LYS A 167 -0.66 23.61 3.00
CA LYS A 167 -0.28 22.79 1.84
C LYS A 167 -1.51 22.32 1.08
N GLU A 168 -1.43 22.38 -0.24
CA GLU A 168 -2.37 21.73 -1.15
C GLU A 168 -1.66 20.52 -1.77
N VAL A 169 -2.22 19.33 -1.55
CA VAL A 169 -1.67 18.06 -2.02
C VAL A 169 -2.64 17.42 -3.00
N THR A 170 -2.17 17.17 -4.22
CA THR A 170 -2.95 16.50 -5.26
C THR A 170 -2.42 15.10 -5.49
N LEU A 171 -3.30 14.11 -5.40
CA LEU A 171 -3.03 12.72 -5.74
C LEU A 171 -3.50 12.45 -7.16
N ALA A 172 -2.62 11.87 -7.97
CA ALA A 172 -2.90 11.47 -9.35
C ALA A 172 -2.46 10.03 -9.58
N PHE A 173 -3.09 9.40 -10.57
CA PHE A 173 -2.76 8.07 -11.04
C PHE A 173 -2.67 8.10 -12.57
N ASP A 174 -1.79 7.28 -13.17
CA ASP A 174 -1.75 7.07 -14.62
C ASP A 174 -2.97 6.27 -15.11
N HIS A 175 -3.30 5.21 -14.39
CA HIS A 175 -4.54 4.42 -14.50
C HIS A 175 -4.97 3.95 -13.12
N LEU A 176 -6.19 3.41 -13.00
CA LEU A 176 -6.71 2.93 -11.72
C LEU A 176 -7.52 1.64 -11.88
N MET A 177 -6.79 0.56 -12.16
CA MET A 177 -7.31 -0.79 -12.38
C MET A 177 -6.65 -1.78 -11.42
N ALA A 178 -7.45 -2.71 -10.89
CA ALA A 178 -6.98 -3.75 -9.99
C ALA A 178 -6.08 -4.77 -10.70
N GLY A 179 -5.13 -5.34 -9.95
CA GLY A 179 -4.18 -6.34 -10.44
C GLY A 179 -3.10 -5.79 -11.38
N MET A 180 -3.09 -4.48 -11.64
CA MET A 180 -2.08 -3.80 -12.43
C MET A 180 -1.20 -2.94 -11.54
N GLU A 181 0.11 -2.98 -11.78
CA GLU A 181 1.02 -1.96 -11.26
C GLU A 181 0.68 -0.62 -11.91
N LEU A 182 0.66 0.44 -11.12
CA LEU A 182 0.31 1.78 -11.55
C LEU A 182 1.19 2.82 -10.87
N ASP A 183 1.33 3.97 -11.51
CA ASP A 183 2.01 5.15 -10.96
C ASP A 183 1.05 5.96 -10.11
N MET A 184 1.41 6.17 -8.85
CA MET A 184 0.71 7.02 -7.90
C MET A 184 1.60 8.21 -7.56
N VAL A 185 1.15 9.42 -7.88
CA VAL A 185 1.95 10.64 -7.73
C VAL A 185 1.23 11.64 -6.83
N PHE A 186 1.92 12.08 -5.78
CA PHE A 186 1.51 13.22 -4.96
C PHE A 186 2.25 14.46 -5.45
N SER A 187 1.52 15.55 -5.66
CA SER A 187 2.06 16.87 -6.01
C SER A 187 1.76 17.87 -4.90
N PHE A 188 2.76 18.66 -4.52
CA PHE A 188 2.72 19.53 -3.34
C PHE A 188 2.91 21.00 -3.71
N THR A 189 1.94 21.83 -3.32
CA THR A 189 2.07 23.30 -3.35
C THR A 189 1.73 23.88 -1.98
N GLN A 190 2.20 25.09 -1.69
CA GLN A 190 1.96 25.75 -0.41
C GLN A 190 1.62 27.24 -0.56
N GLY A 191 0.76 27.71 0.35
CA GLY A 191 0.33 29.10 0.44
C GLY A 191 -0.59 29.54 -0.71
N ALA A 192 -1.09 30.79 -0.61
CA ALA A 192 -2.06 31.34 -1.57
C ALA A 192 -1.50 31.46 -3.01
N ALA A 193 -0.18 31.60 -3.15
CA ALA A 193 0.50 31.64 -4.45
C ALA A 193 0.73 30.27 -5.08
N LYS A 194 0.36 29.17 -4.40
CA LYS A 194 0.61 27.78 -4.82
C LYS A 194 2.08 27.52 -5.17
N THR A 195 3.00 28.01 -4.34
CA THR A 195 4.43 27.81 -4.55
C THR A 195 4.75 26.31 -4.44
N PRO A 196 5.50 25.71 -5.38
CA PRO A 196 5.92 24.31 -5.26
C PRO A 196 6.67 24.05 -3.95
N VAL A 197 6.34 22.94 -3.28
CA VAL A 197 7.09 22.52 -2.08
C VAL A 197 8.37 21.82 -2.53
N THR A 198 9.54 22.35 -2.19
CA THR A 198 10.84 21.79 -2.60
C THR A 198 11.76 21.47 -1.42
N ASN A 199 11.20 21.31 -0.24
CA ASN A 199 11.90 21.02 1.01
C ASN A 199 11.24 19.89 1.82
N LEU A 200 10.61 18.92 1.15
CA LEU A 200 10.25 17.67 1.81
C LEU A 200 11.51 16.98 2.34
N GLN A 201 11.38 16.38 3.51
CA GLN A 201 12.47 15.66 4.17
C GLN A 201 12.18 14.16 4.13
N PRO A 202 13.23 13.33 4.09
CA PRO A 202 13.06 11.90 4.29
C PRO A 202 12.37 11.64 5.63
N TYR A 203 11.37 10.78 5.61
CA TYR A 203 10.77 10.13 6.77
C TYR A 203 11.02 8.63 6.61
N LEU A 204 11.66 8.00 7.59
CA LEU A 204 12.05 6.57 7.55
C LEU A 204 12.76 6.19 6.23
N GLY A 205 13.81 6.94 5.89
CA GLY A 205 14.64 6.68 4.71
C GLY A 205 14.03 7.01 3.34
N SER A 206 12.83 7.60 3.25
CA SER A 206 12.21 7.93 1.95
C SER A 206 11.37 9.22 2.00
N VAL A 207 11.04 9.82 0.84
CA VAL A 207 10.28 11.09 0.79
C VAL A 207 8.86 10.99 1.39
N GLY A 208 8.31 9.77 1.49
CA GLY A 208 7.04 9.51 2.15
C GLY A 208 6.66 8.04 2.11
N HIS A 209 5.58 7.70 2.82
CA HIS A 209 5.05 6.35 2.95
C HIS A 209 3.59 6.35 2.56
N VAL A 210 3.14 5.29 1.91
CA VAL A 210 1.73 5.17 1.54
C VAL A 210 1.17 3.85 2.01
N VAL A 211 0.09 3.95 2.78
CA VAL A 211 -0.74 2.81 3.15
C VAL A 211 -2.08 2.93 2.43
N ALA A 212 -2.54 1.84 1.85
CA ALA A 212 -3.88 1.71 1.30
C ALA A 212 -4.59 0.48 1.88
N ILE A 213 -5.84 0.66 2.29
CA ILE A 213 -6.68 -0.40 2.89
C ILE A 213 -8.05 -0.41 2.22
N SER A 214 -8.54 -1.59 1.84
CA SER A 214 -9.89 -1.74 1.29
C SER A 214 -10.96 -1.39 2.34
N GLU A 215 -12.15 -0.96 1.91
CA GLU A 215 -13.26 -0.58 2.80
C GLU A 215 -13.62 -1.66 3.85
N ASP A 216 -13.40 -2.93 3.53
CA ASP A 216 -13.66 -4.06 4.42
C ASP A 216 -12.46 -4.42 5.35
N GLY A 217 -11.32 -3.75 5.20
CA GLY A 217 -10.11 -3.98 6.01
C GLY A 217 -9.30 -5.22 5.63
N ASN A 218 -9.65 -5.90 4.52
CA ASN A 218 -9.05 -7.20 4.16
C ASN A 218 -7.84 -7.10 3.23
N ASP A 219 -7.81 -6.11 2.34
CA ASP A 219 -6.68 -5.87 1.45
C ASP A 219 -5.85 -4.72 2.03
N PHE A 220 -4.59 -5.00 2.34
CA PHE A 220 -3.60 -4.06 2.85
C PHE A 220 -2.48 -3.92 1.83
N VAL A 221 -2.09 -2.69 1.53
CA VAL A 221 -0.99 -2.36 0.64
C VAL A 221 -0.13 -1.31 1.31
N HIS A 222 1.16 -1.57 1.44
CA HIS A 222 2.15 -0.65 1.98
C HIS A 222 3.24 -0.49 0.94
N VAL A 223 3.41 0.73 0.44
CA VAL A 223 4.36 1.02 -0.64
C VAL A 223 5.21 2.24 -0.35
N HIS A 224 6.37 2.23 -0.99
CA HIS A 224 7.41 3.23 -0.84
C HIS A 224 7.81 3.78 -2.22
N PRO A 225 8.49 4.93 -2.27
CA PRO A 225 8.81 5.59 -3.54
C PRO A 225 9.70 4.71 -4.42
N THR A 226 9.55 4.85 -5.74
CA THR A 226 10.39 4.13 -6.72
C THR A 226 11.83 4.59 -6.74
N ASP A 227 12.05 5.84 -6.36
CA ASP A 227 13.37 6.46 -6.38
C ASP A 227 13.99 6.33 -4.99
N SER A 228 15.15 5.68 -4.92
CA SER A 228 15.93 5.53 -3.69
C SER A 228 16.51 6.86 -3.17
N GLU A 229 16.46 7.90 -4.00
CA GLU A 229 16.86 9.25 -3.64
C GLU A 229 15.63 10.00 -3.10
N ALA A 230 15.72 10.47 -1.86
CA ALA A 230 14.68 11.31 -1.29
C ALA A 230 14.55 12.60 -2.10
N THR A 231 13.54 12.69 -2.95
CA THR A 231 13.22 13.92 -3.65
C THR A 231 12.72 14.94 -2.61
N SER A 232 13.19 16.18 -2.65
CA SER A 232 12.68 17.22 -1.75
C SER A 232 11.31 17.78 -2.23
N GLY A 233 10.61 17.06 -3.12
CA GLY A 233 9.43 17.56 -3.84
C GLY A 233 9.79 18.24 -5.18
N PRO A 234 8.81 18.83 -5.88
CA PRO A 234 7.41 19.02 -5.50
C PRO A 234 6.51 17.83 -5.79
N THR A 235 7.08 16.68 -6.15
CA THR A 235 6.35 15.45 -6.38
C THR A 235 6.96 14.31 -5.57
N ALA A 236 6.11 13.37 -5.14
CA ALA A 236 6.52 12.07 -4.63
C ALA A 236 5.79 10.98 -5.41
N ALA A 237 6.53 10.10 -6.07
CA ALA A 237 6.01 9.06 -6.95
C ALA A 237 6.20 7.67 -6.32
N PHE A 238 5.19 6.83 -6.46
CA PHE A 238 5.10 5.48 -5.89
C PHE A 238 4.57 4.52 -6.96
N LYS A 239 5.04 3.27 -6.92
CA LYS A 239 4.40 2.17 -7.64
C LYS A 239 3.51 1.42 -6.67
N ILE A 240 2.30 1.12 -7.09
CA ILE A 240 1.33 0.40 -6.25
C ILE A 240 0.54 -0.60 -7.10
N VAL A 241 0.14 -1.71 -6.49
CA VAL A 241 -0.82 -2.66 -7.06
C VAL A 241 -1.99 -2.78 -6.10
N PHE A 242 -3.20 -2.49 -6.57
CA PHE A 242 -4.42 -2.79 -5.81
C PHE A 242 -4.87 -4.22 -6.12
N PRO A 243 -4.94 -5.15 -5.16
CA PRO A 243 -5.22 -6.56 -5.45
C PRO A 243 -6.61 -6.80 -6.07
N LYS A 244 -7.61 -6.01 -5.69
CA LYS A 244 -9.01 -6.16 -6.10
C LYS A 244 -9.64 -4.82 -6.44
N LYS A 245 -10.73 -4.85 -7.21
CA LYS A 245 -11.59 -3.68 -7.40
C LYS A 245 -12.33 -3.36 -6.10
N GLY A 246 -12.60 -2.08 -5.85
CA GLY A 246 -13.37 -1.66 -4.68
C GLY A 246 -12.99 -0.29 -4.17
N ILE A 247 -13.57 0.09 -3.04
CA ILE A 247 -13.23 1.33 -2.35
C ILE A 247 -11.98 1.09 -1.50
N TYR A 248 -11.00 1.97 -1.64
CA TYR A 248 -9.79 1.98 -0.81
C TYR A 248 -9.65 3.33 -0.11
N LYS A 249 -9.19 3.28 1.14
CA LYS A 249 -8.67 4.42 1.89
C LYS A 249 -7.16 4.44 1.75
N ILE A 250 -6.61 5.57 1.35
CA ILE A 250 -5.16 5.79 1.19
C ILE A 250 -4.74 6.84 2.21
N TRP A 251 -3.58 6.66 2.84
CA TRP A 251 -2.90 7.68 3.63
C TRP A 251 -1.50 7.87 3.09
N GLY A 252 -1.22 9.05 2.56
CA GLY A 252 0.15 9.47 2.25
C GLY A 252 0.74 10.21 3.45
N GLN A 253 1.86 9.73 3.96
CA GLN A 253 2.58 10.26 5.11
C GLN A 253 3.90 10.88 4.63
N PHE A 254 4.10 12.16 4.92
CA PHE A 254 5.23 12.96 4.44
C PHE A 254 5.79 13.82 5.57
N GLN A 255 6.99 14.37 5.39
CA GLN A 255 7.62 15.24 6.38
C GLN A 255 8.13 16.54 5.74
N GLN A 256 7.88 17.66 6.43
CA GLN A 256 8.43 18.98 6.07
C GLN A 256 8.71 19.75 7.36
N ASN A 257 9.86 20.43 7.45
CA ASN A 257 10.28 21.18 8.65
C ASN A 257 10.32 20.34 9.94
N ASN A 258 10.70 19.06 9.83
CA ASN A 258 10.69 18.05 10.90
C ASN A 258 9.29 17.80 11.49
N GLU A 259 8.23 18.19 10.77
CA GLU A 259 6.86 17.90 11.14
C GLU A 259 6.26 16.95 10.11
N GLU A 260 5.70 15.86 10.63
CA GLU A 260 4.99 14.87 9.82
C GLU A 260 3.58 15.39 9.50
N PHE A 261 3.12 15.14 8.27
CA PHE A 261 1.73 15.36 7.90
C PHE A 261 1.19 14.20 7.08
N ILE A 262 -0.07 13.87 7.33
CA ILE A 262 -0.78 12.78 6.67
C ILE A 262 -1.91 13.35 5.82
N VAL A 263 -2.03 12.87 4.59
CA VAL A 263 -3.10 13.25 3.67
C VAL A 263 -3.93 12.01 3.31
N PRO A 264 -5.17 11.89 3.81
CA PRO A 264 -6.02 10.75 3.52
C PRO A 264 -6.79 10.94 2.21
N TYR A 265 -6.97 9.90 1.40
CA TYR A 265 -7.82 9.88 0.19
C TYR A 265 -8.74 8.66 0.21
N VAL A 266 -9.91 8.77 -0.42
CA VAL A 266 -10.79 7.63 -0.69
C VAL A 266 -10.98 7.53 -2.19
N ILE A 267 -10.69 6.37 -2.76
CA ILE A 267 -10.79 6.13 -4.20
C ILE A 267 -11.66 4.91 -4.48
N HIS A 268 -12.13 4.78 -5.73
CA HIS A 268 -12.72 3.55 -6.24
C HIS A 268 -11.80 2.98 -7.32
N VAL A 269 -11.19 1.84 -7.03
CA VAL A 269 -10.37 1.07 -7.95
C VAL A 269 -11.27 0.25 -8.87
N ASN A 270 -11.06 0.37 -10.17
CA ASN A 270 -11.85 -0.33 -11.19
C ASN A 270 -11.28 -1.73 -11.47
N LEU A 271 -12.03 -2.52 -12.25
CA LEU A 271 -11.48 -3.71 -12.92
C LEU A 271 -10.64 -3.29 -14.13
#